data_AF-A0A3P7LLY0-F1
#
_entry.id   AF-A0A3P7LLY0-F1
#
_cell.length_a   1.000
_cell.length_b   1.000
_cell.length_c   1.000
_cell.angle_alpha   90.00
_cell.angle_beta   90.00
_cell.angle_gamma   90.00
#
_symmetry.space_group_name_H-M   'P 1'
#
loop_
_entity.id
_entity.type
_entity.pdbx_description
1 polymer ?
#
loop_
_entity_poly.entity_id
_entity_poly.type
_entity_poly.pdbx_seq_one_letter_code
_entity_poly.pdbx_strand_id
1 'polypeptide(L)'
;IGMFYSIFICFLYLVYVFFLWIKDVILEDISGQYSFYDYRMFNQGFRLFLFSELTLFVSVFWTFLDTALCPLTWLGGVWSPLGILSPDYLGLNGMASLFLM
;
A
#
# COMPACT_ATOMS: atom_id res chain seq x y z
N ILE A 1 27.92 -1.79 8.93
CA ILE A 1 27.80 -0.60 8.06
C ILE A 1 27.61 -0.96 6.59
N GLY A 2 28.44 -1.82 5.98
CA GLY A 2 28.41 -2.08 4.52
C GLY A 2 27.09 -2.62 3.93
N MET A 3 26.35 -3.48 4.65
CA MET A 3 25.10 -4.06 4.12
C MET A 3 23.99 -3.01 3.95
N PHE A 4 23.87 -2.03 4.86
CA PHE A 4 22.89 -0.96 4.75
C PHE A 4 23.15 -0.06 3.54
N TYR A 5 24.42 0.24 3.24
CA TYR A 5 24.78 1.00 2.04
C TYR A 5 24.42 0.24 0.76
N SER A 6 24.66 -1.06 0.71
CA SER A 6 24.27 -1.88 -0.45
C SER A 6 22.76 -1.88 -0.67
N ILE A 7 21.96 -2.07 0.39
CA ILE A 7 20.48 -2.08 0.29
C ILE A 7 19.97 -0.71 -0.16
N PHE A 8 20.55 0.37 0.36
CA PHE A 8 20.18 1.72 -0.03
C PHE A 8 20.47 2.01 -1.50
N ILE A 9 21.64 1.59 -2.00
CA ILE A 9 21.98 1.72 -3.43
C ILE A 9 21.02 0.88 -4.29
N CYS A 10 20.70 -0.35 -3.89
CA CYS A 10 19.74 -1.18 -4.61
C CYS A 10 18.34 -0.53 -4.66
N PHE A 11 17.88 0.05 -3.55
CA PHE A 11 16.60 0.75 -3.50
C PHE A 11 16.58 1.97 -4.45
N LEU A 12 17.63 2.80 -4.42
CA LEU A 12 17.75 3.93 -5.34
C LEU A 12 17.78 3.49 -6.80
N TYR A 13 18.46 2.37 -7.09
CA TYR A 13 18.50 1.81 -8.44
C TYR A 13 17.13 1.33 -8.90
N LEU A 14 16.36 0.64 -8.05
CA LEU A 14 14.99 0.22 -8.37
C LEU A 14 14.10 1.43 -8.69
N VAL A 15 14.18 2.48 -7.89
CA VAL A 15 13.45 3.73 -8.13
C VAL A 15 13.87 4.38 -9.45
N TYR A 16 15.17 4.41 -9.74
CA TYR A 16 15.70 4.96 -11.00
C TYR A 16 15.18 4.20 -12.23
N VAL A 17 15.23 2.87 -12.21
CA VAL A 17 14.70 2.03 -13.30
C VAL A 17 13.20 2.21 -13.46
N PHE A 18 12.44 2.33 -12.36
CA PHE A 18 11.01 2.60 -12.41
C PHE A 18 10.68 3.93 -13.09
N PHE A 19 11.42 5.00 -12.77
CA PHE A 19 11.25 6.29 -13.45
C PHE A 19 11.60 6.24 -14.94
N LEU A 20 12.68 5.54 -15.31
CA LEU A 20 13.03 5.34 -16.71
C LEU A 20 11.93 4.59 -17.47
N TRP A 21 11.41 3.51 -16.88
CA TRP A 21 10.33 2.73 -17.47
C TRP A 21 9.04 3.55 -17.67
N ILE A 22 8.61 4.33 -16.68
CA ILE A 22 7.44 5.22 -16.85
C ILE A 22 7.69 6.23 -17.96
N LYS A 23 8.88 6.83 -18.00
CA LYS A 23 9.24 7.78 -19.08
C LYS A 23 9.14 7.11 -20.45
N ASP A 24 9.57 5.86 -20.57
CA ASP A 24 9.48 5.11 -21.84
C ASP A 24 8.02 4.82 -22.23
N VAL A 25 7.18 4.38 -21.28
CA VAL A 25 5.73 4.18 -21.52
C VAL A 25 5.04 5.46 -22.00
N ILE A 26 5.37 6.61 -21.41
CA ILE A 26 4.80 7.90 -21.83
C ILE A 26 5.28 8.29 -23.24
N LEU A 27 6.55 8.04 -23.58
CA LEU A 27 7.07 8.33 -24.92
C LEU A 27 6.44 7.42 -25.99
N GLU A 28 6.19 6.14 -25.67
CA GLU A 28 5.47 5.22 -26.55
C GLU A 28 4.06 5.72 -26.84
N ASP A 29 3.34 6.20 -25.82
CA ASP A 29 2.02 6.82 -25.96
C ASP A 29 2.04 8.04 -26.87
N ILE A 30 2.98 8.97 -26.65
CA ILE A 30 3.13 10.20 -27.47
C ILE A 30 3.47 9.86 -28.92
N SER A 31 4.25 8.80 -29.16
CA SER A 31 4.59 8.34 -30.51
C SER A 31 3.43 7.67 -31.25
N GLY A 32 2.30 7.44 -30.56
CA GLY A 32 1.08 6.85 -31.14
C GLY A 32 1.16 5.33 -31.32
N GLN A 33 1.97 4.64 -30.52
CA GLN A 33 2.13 3.18 -30.63
C GLN A 33 0.98 2.38 -30.03
N TYR A 34 0.17 2.98 -29.15
CA TYR A 34 -0.95 2.29 -28.52
C TYR A 34 -2.23 2.38 -29.34
N SER A 35 -2.85 1.22 -29.55
CA SER A 35 -4.17 1.11 -30.15
C SER A 35 -5.29 1.25 -29.10
N PHE A 36 -6.53 1.45 -29.55
CA PHE A 36 -7.70 1.41 -28.66
C PHE A 36 -7.85 0.10 -27.88
N TYR A 37 -7.30 -1.01 -28.39
CA TYR A 37 -7.32 -2.27 -27.68
C TYR A 37 -6.35 -2.23 -26.47
N ASP A 38 -5.17 -1.63 -26.64
CA ASP A 38 -4.14 -1.56 -25.60
C ASP A 38 -4.58 -0.69 -24.43
N TYR A 39 -5.21 0.46 -24.69
CA TYR A 39 -5.81 1.28 -23.63
C TYR A 39 -6.89 0.53 -22.83
N ARG A 40 -7.69 -0.32 -23.49
CA ARG A 40 -8.65 -1.17 -22.78
C ARG A 40 -7.94 -2.18 -21.89
N MET A 41 -6.83 -2.76 -22.36
CA MET A 41 -6.01 -3.68 -21.57
C MET A 41 -5.40 -2.99 -20.36
N PHE A 42 -4.80 -1.80 -20.51
CA PHE A 42 -4.26 -1.02 -19.38
C PHE A 42 -5.34 -0.68 -18.35
N ASN A 43 -6.52 -0.26 -18.79
CA ASN A 43 -7.65 0.02 -17.90
C ASN A 43 -8.13 -1.24 -17.16
N GLN A 44 -8.17 -2.39 -17.83
CA GLN A 44 -8.50 -3.67 -17.18
C GLN A 44 -7.42 -4.11 -16.20
N GLY A 45 -6.15 -4.01 -16.60
CA GLY A 45 -5.00 -4.34 -15.77
C GLY A 45 -4.94 -3.50 -14.50
N PHE A 46 -5.17 -2.19 -14.61
CA PHE A 46 -5.21 -1.30 -13.45
C PHE A 46 -6.37 -1.62 -12.49
N ARG A 47 -7.55 -1.99 -13.01
CA ARG A 47 -8.67 -2.46 -12.16
C ARG A 47 -8.33 -3.73 -11.40
N LEU A 48 -7.66 -4.70 -12.05
CA LEU A 48 -7.23 -5.94 -11.40
C LEU A 48 -6.13 -5.68 -10.37
N PHE A 49 -5.20 -4.76 -10.66
CA PHE A 49 -4.19 -4.30 -9.70
C PHE A 49 -4.86 -3.68 -8.45
N LEU A 50 -5.82 -2.78 -8.61
CA LEU A 50 -6.56 -2.20 -7.49
C LEU A 50 -7.33 -3.25 -6.70
N PHE A 51 -7.93 -4.24 -7.37
CA PHE A 51 -8.56 -5.37 -6.70
C PHE A 51 -7.56 -6.18 -5.85
N SER A 52 -6.34 -6.39 -6.35
CA SER A 52 -5.29 -7.08 -5.58
C SER A 52 -4.87 -6.29 -4.33
N GLU A 53 -4.76 -4.97 -4.41
CA GLU A 53 -4.49 -4.10 -3.25
C GLU A 53 -5.64 -4.15 -2.23
N LEU A 54 -6.89 -4.18 -2.68
CA LEU A 54 -8.05 -4.36 -1.80
C LEU A 54 -7.95 -5.68 -1.02
N THR A 55 -7.55 -6.78 -1.68
CA THR A 55 -7.37 -8.07 -0.99
C THR A 55 -6.22 -8.03 0.03
N LEU A 56 -5.16 -7.27 -0.23
CA LEU A 56 -4.10 -7.02 0.74
C LEU A 56 -4.66 -6.34 1.99
N PHE A 57 -5.44 -5.26 1.84
CA PHE A 57 -6.09 -4.60 2.98
C PHE A 57 -7.05 -5.53 3.73
N VAL A 58 -7.83 -6.36 3.02
CA VAL A 58 -8.70 -7.36 3.65
C VAL A 58 -7.90 -8.32 4.54
N SER A 59 -6.70 -8.74 4.12
CA SER A 59 -5.83 -9.60 4.95
C SER A 59 -5.34 -8.90 6.22
N VAL A 60 -5.02 -7.61 6.13
CA VAL A 60 -4.62 -6.80 7.29
C VAL A 60 -5.80 -6.63 8.25
N PHE A 61 -6.98 -6.29 7.75
CA PHE A 61 -8.19 -6.21 8.58
C PHE A 61 -8.59 -7.57 9.16
N TRP A 62 -8.40 -8.66 8.42
CA TRP A 62 -8.67 -10.00 8.91
C TRP A 62 -7.82 -10.32 10.14
N THR A 63 -6.51 -10.08 10.08
CA THR A 63 -5.61 -10.31 11.23
C THR A 63 -5.94 -9.39 12.41
N PHE A 64 -6.33 -8.14 12.15
CA PHE A 64 -6.82 -7.24 13.18
C PHE A 64 -8.12 -7.75 13.84
N LEU A 65 -9.11 -8.18 13.06
CA LEU A 65 -10.38 -8.67 13.58
C LEU A 65 -10.21 -9.99 14.35
N ASP A 66 -9.38 -10.90 13.87
CA ASP A 66 -9.08 -12.16 14.55
C ASP A 66 -8.50 -11.92 15.95
N THR A 67 -7.49 -11.06 16.04
CA THR A 67 -6.89 -10.67 17.33
C THR A 67 -7.83 -9.86 18.22
N ALA A 68 -8.78 -9.11 17.63
CA ALA A 68 -9.72 -8.30 18.37
C ALA A 68 -10.92 -9.06 18.95
N LEU A 69 -11.44 -10.02 18.19
CA LEU A 69 -12.57 -10.85 18.59
C LEU A 69 -12.15 -11.96 19.56
N CYS A 70 -10.95 -12.51 19.36
CA CYS A 70 -10.38 -13.58 20.18
C CYS A 70 -9.07 -13.12 20.83
N PRO A 71 -9.10 -12.20 21.81
CA PRO A 71 -7.89 -11.68 22.42
C PRO A 71 -7.14 -12.78 23.17
N LEU A 72 -5.82 -12.78 23.03
CA LEU A 72 -5.00 -13.80 23.66
C LEU A 72 -4.96 -13.60 25.19
N THR A 73 -5.11 -14.69 25.94
CA THR A 73 -5.23 -14.67 27.41
C THR A 73 -4.01 -14.11 28.13
N TRP A 74 -2.81 -14.42 27.67
CA TRP A 74 -1.53 -13.85 28.14
C TRP A 74 -1.36 -12.34 27.92
N LEU A 75 -2.16 -11.70 27.05
CA LEU A 75 -2.16 -10.25 26.83
C LEU A 75 -3.25 -9.52 27.65
N GLY A 76 -3.85 -10.21 28.62
CA GLY A 76 -4.88 -9.66 29.50
C GLY A 76 -6.31 -10.00 29.09
N GLY A 77 -6.52 -10.74 27.98
CA GLY A 77 -7.85 -11.15 27.53
C GLY A 77 -8.78 -9.99 27.13
N VAL A 78 -8.22 -8.81 26.88
CA VAL A 78 -8.93 -7.61 26.43
C VAL A 78 -8.37 -7.21 25.06
N TRP A 79 -9.20 -6.61 24.21
CA TRP A 79 -8.81 -6.16 22.87
C TRP A 79 -7.60 -5.22 22.86
N SER A 80 -7.60 -4.20 23.72
CA SER A 80 -6.43 -3.35 23.94
C SER A 80 -5.53 -4.02 24.97
N PRO A 81 -4.30 -4.42 24.61
CA PRO A 81 -3.38 -5.03 25.55
C PRO A 81 -3.08 -4.09 26.72
N LEU A 82 -2.90 -4.68 27.90
CA LEU A 82 -2.62 -3.93 29.12
C LEU A 82 -1.31 -3.12 28.96
N GLY A 83 -1.38 -1.82 29.28
CA GLY A 83 -0.23 -0.91 29.22
C GLY A 83 -0.05 -0.16 27.90
N ILE A 84 -0.91 -0.40 26.89
CA ILE A 84 -0.92 0.35 25.63
C ILE A 84 -2.07 1.36 25.66
N LEU A 85 -1.74 2.64 25.44
CA LEU A 85 -2.74 3.70 25.26
C LEU A 85 -3.21 3.71 23.81
N SER A 86 -4.52 3.60 23.60
CA SER A 86 -5.13 3.78 22.29
C SER A 86 -5.06 5.26 21.87
N PRO A 87 -4.63 5.58 20.64
CA PRO A 87 -4.65 6.95 20.16
C PRO A 87 -6.09 7.48 20.09
N ASP A 88 -6.26 8.78 20.34
CA ASP A 88 -7.57 9.43 20.21
C ASP A 88 -8.03 9.47 18.74
N TYR A 89 -9.34 9.37 18.52
CA TYR A 89 -9.94 9.33 17.18
C TYR A 89 -10.18 10.73 16.60
N LEU A 90 -10.38 11.75 17.43
CA LEU A 90 -10.79 13.09 17.00
C LEU A 90 -9.63 14.00 16.60
N GLY A 91 -8.48 13.92 17.28
CA GLY A 91 -7.34 14.82 17.05
C GLY A 91 -6.73 14.71 15.64
N LEU A 92 -5.53 14.12 15.55
CA LEU A 92 -4.83 14.01 14.26
C LEU A 92 -5.58 13.11 13.26
N ASN A 93 -6.16 12.02 13.75
CA ASN A 93 -6.86 11.03 12.92
C ASN A 93 -8.14 11.63 12.28
N GLY A 94 -8.90 12.42 13.04
CA GLY A 94 -10.07 13.14 12.52
C GLY A 94 -9.69 14.14 11.42
N MET A 95 -8.62 14.93 11.63
CA MET A 95 -8.12 15.85 10.60
C MET A 95 -7.64 15.12 9.33
N ALA A 96 -6.94 14.00 9.47
CA ALA A 96 -6.50 13.19 8.33
C ALA A 96 -7.67 12.62 7.53
N SER A 97 -8.75 12.19 8.20
CA SER A 97 -9.95 11.70 7.52
C SER A 97 -10.64 12.79 6.70
N LEU A 98 -10.70 14.02 7.23
CA LEU A 98 -11.26 15.17 6.51
C LEU A 98 -10.42 15.60 5.30
N PHE A 99 -9.10 15.44 5.34
CA PHE A 99 -8.23 15.76 4.20
C PHE A 99 -8.45 14.80 3.01
N LEU A 100 -8.84 13.56 3.27
CA LEU A 100 -9.04 12.52 2.26
C LEU A 100 -10.45 12.48 1.67
N MET A 101 -11.43 13.15 2.30
CA MET A 101 -12.82 13.27 1.84
C MET A 101 -13.02 14.47 0.91
#